data_AF-A0A1B6NRT0-F1
#
_entry.id   AF-A0A1B6NRT0-F1
#
_cell.length_a   1.000
_cell.length_b   1.000
_cell.length_c   1.000
_cell.angle_alpha   90.00
_cell.angle_beta   90.00
_cell.angle_gamma   90.00
#
_symmetry.space_group_name_H-M   'P 1'
#
loop_
_entity.id
_entity.type
_entity.pdbx_description
1 polymer ?
#
loop_
_entity_poly.entity_id
_entity_poly.type
_entity_poly.pdbx_seq_one_letter_code
_entity_poly.pdbx_strand_id
1 'polypeptide(L)' 'ATGGRILATAAKLLDQKGSGRALISICAAGGQGVTCILEK' A
#
# COMPACT_ATOMS: atom_id res chain seq x y z
N ALA A 1 10.31 -5.36 6.32
CA ALA A 1 9.76 -4.33 7.24
C ALA A 1 8.99 -3.20 6.54
N THR A 2 9.50 -2.59 5.45
CA THR A 2 8.86 -1.39 4.85
C THR A 2 7.53 -1.66 4.15
N GLY A 3 7.44 -2.66 3.26
CA GLY A 3 6.19 -2.96 2.54
C GLY A 3 5.01 -3.28 3.47
N GLY A 4 5.23 -4.12 4.49
CA GLY A 4 4.20 -4.43 5.50
C GLY A 4 3.75 -3.21 6.31
N ARG A 5 4.66 -2.29 6.66
CA ARG A 5 4.30 -1.03 7.33
C ARG A 5 3.47 -0.12 6.42
N ILE A 6 3.85 0.03 5.16
CA ILE A 6 3.10 0.83 4.18
C ILE A 6 1.69 0.26 4.00
N LEU A 7 1.56 -1.07 3.88
CA LEU A 7 0.27 -1.74 3.76
C LEU A 7 -0.62 -1.47 4.98
N ALA A 8 -0.10 -1.65 6.20
CA ALA A 8 -0.85 -1.42 7.43
C ALA A 8 -1.32 0.04 7.57
N THR A 9 -0.45 1.00 7.22
CA THR A 9 -0.81 2.42 7.23
C THR A 9 -1.87 2.75 6.18
N ALA A 10 -1.72 2.27 4.95
CA ALA A 10 -2.68 2.50 3.87
C ALA A 10 -4.06 1.89 4.20
N ALA A 11 -4.08 0.67 4.76
CA ALA A 11 -5.30 0.02 5.22
C ALA A 11 -6.01 0.84 6.31
N LYS A 12 -5.27 1.36 7.29
CA LYS A 12 -5.84 2.20 8.36
C LYS A 12 -6.44 3.50 7.81
N LEU A 13 -5.78 4.15 6.85
CA LEU A 13 -6.29 5.38 6.23
C LEU A 13 -7.54 5.11 5.38
N LEU A 14 -7.58 4.01 4.63
CA LEU A 14 -8.76 3.60 3.87
C LEU A 14 -9.94 3.28 4.81
N ASP A 15 -9.66 2.60 5.92
CA ASP A 15 -10.65 2.29 6.95
C ASP A 15 -11.25 3.57 7.56
N GLN A 16 -10.41 4.54 7.93
CA GLN A 16 -10.85 5.85 8.42
C GLN A 16 -11.68 6.63 7.39
N LYS A 17 -11.37 6.46 6.09
CA LYS A 17 -12.14 7.09 5.00
C LYS A 17 -13.49 6.39 4.77
N GLY A 18 -13.65 5.15 5.21
CA GLY A 18 -14.88 4.35 5.09
C GLY A 18 -15.16 3.77 3.70
N SER A 19 -14.46 4.22 2.65
CA SER A 19 -14.51 3.65 1.30
C SER A 19 -13.35 4.14 0.44
N GLY A 20 -13.08 3.40 -0.65
CA GLY A 20 -12.19 3.84 -1.72
C GLY A 20 -11.02 2.91 -1.98
N ARG A 21 -10.01 3.42 -2.70
CA ARG A 21 -8.85 2.65 -3.16
C ARG A 21 -7.54 3.37 -2.85
N ALA A 22 -6.52 2.61 -2.48
CA ALA A 22 -5.16 3.09 -2.31
C ALA A 22 -4.23 2.35 -3.28
N LEU A 23 -3.34 3.10 -3.93
CA LEU A 23 -2.26 2.57 -4.75
C LEU A 23 -0.96 2.59 -3.93
N ILE A 24 -0.28 1.46 -3.87
CA ILE A 24 1.05 1.34 -3.29
C ILE A 24 2.00 0.99 -4.43
N SER A 25 3.09 1.73 -4.55
CA SER A 25 4.17 1.48 -5.52
C SER A 25 5.51 1.59 -4.80
N ILE A 26 6.35 0.55 -4.93
CA ILE A 26 7.60 0.39 -4.21
C ILE A 26 8.69 -0.05 -5.19
N CYS A 27 9.78 0.70 -5.24
CA CYS A 27 11.02 0.21 -5.84
C CYS A 27 11.77 -0.69 -4.86
N ALA A 28 12.45 -1.71 -5.39
CA ALA A 28 13.28 -2.64 -4.63
C ALA A 28 14.62 -2.85 -5.34
N ALA A 29 15.65 -3.25 -4.57
CA ALA A 29 16.96 -3.56 -5.11
C ALA A 29 16.90 -4.66 -6.19
N GLY A 30 17.86 -4.64 -7.12
CA GLY A 30 17.86 -5.55 -8.28
C GLY A 30 16.93 -5.13 -9.42
N GLY A 31 16.59 -3.83 -9.50
CA GLY A 31 15.77 -3.28 -10.58
C GLY A 31 14.30 -3.72 -10.54
N GLN A 32 13.80 -4.10 -9.37
CA GLN A 32 12.45 -4.61 -9.21
C GLN A 32 11.49 -3.50 -8.75
N GLY A 33 10.24 -3.59 -9.21
CA GLY A 33 9.14 -2.74 -8.76
C GLY A 33 7.97 -3.61 -8.33
N VAL A 34 7.35 -3.25 -7.20
CA VAL A 34 6.14 -3.90 -6.71
C VAL A 34 5.04 -2.87 -6.60
N THR A 35 3.90 -3.15 -7.23
CA THR A 35 2.69 -2.34 -7.15
C THR A 35 1.55 -3.20 -6.62
N CYS A 36 0.72 -2.64 -5.75
CA CYS A 36 -0.57 -3.22 -5.40
C CYS A 36 -1.65 -2.14 -5.21
N ILE A 37 -2.90 -2.55 -5.43
CA ILE A 37 -4.07 -1.73 -5.14
C ILE A 37 -4.79 -2.39 -3.97
N LEU A 38 -5.14 -1.59 -2.96
CA LEU A 38 -5.95 -2.01 -1.84
C LEU A 38 -7.31 -1.31 -1.92
N GLU A 39 -8.39 -2.05 -1.74
CA GLU A 39 -9.76 -1.55 -1.75
C GLU A 39 -10.52 -1.93 -0.48
N LYS A 40 -11.52 -1.12 -0.14
CA LYS A 40 -12.43 -1.32 0.98
C LYS A 40 -13.86 -1.01 0.56
#